data_AF-A0A8B9NWA6-F1
#
_entry.id   AF-A0A8B9NWA6-F1
#
_cell.length_a   1.000
_cell.length_b   1.000
_cell.length_c   1.000
_cell.angle_alpha   90.00
_cell.angle_beta   90.00
_cell.angle_gamma   90.00
#
_symmetry.space_group_name_H-M   'P 1'
#
loop_
_entity.id
_entity.type
_entity.pdbx_description
1 polymer ?
#
loop_
_entity_poly.entity_id
_entity_poly.type
_entity_poly.pdbx_seq_one_letter_code
_entity_poly.pdbx_strand_id
1 'polypeptide(L)'
;QTLLFGICVIIDFVLVFATAKKKSVSSRLLPVKDFIFSVLVFPVGLFVAVMFWTLYAYNRELIYPEELDEVNPSWLNHTMHTTILPLLFVELIACPHKYPGKLNGIIGLSIFGSSYLIWMLWVNYASGIWVYPVLEALDIAGKTEICMLINLFLFSGDTQKHKKQA
;
A
#
# COMPACT_ATOMS: atom_id res chain seq x y z
N GLN A 1 -1.18 0.69 5.91
CA GLN A 1 -2.11 -0.20 5.16
C GLN A 1 -3.47 -0.37 5.82
N THR A 2 -3.55 -0.70 7.11
CA THR A 2 -4.82 -0.96 7.82
C THR A 2 -5.81 0.20 7.74
N LEU A 3 -5.33 1.45 7.89
CA LEU A 3 -6.17 2.64 7.75
C LEU A 3 -6.79 2.77 6.35
N LEU A 4 -5.99 2.58 5.30
CA LEU A 4 -6.45 2.69 3.91
C LEU A 4 -7.47 1.60 3.58
N PHE A 5 -7.21 0.37 4.00
CA PHE A 5 -8.15 -0.74 3.82
C PHE A 5 -9.44 -0.52 4.63
N GLY A 6 -9.34 -0.04 5.87
CA GLY A 6 -10.49 0.32 6.70
C GLY A 6 -11.36 1.41 6.06
N ILE A 7 -10.75 2.41 5.42
CA ILE A 7 -11.49 3.42 4.63
C ILE A 7 -12.27 2.77 3.49
N CYS A 8 -11.66 1.84 2.74
CA CYS A 8 -12.38 1.10 1.69
C CYS A 8 -13.57 0.32 2.24
N VAL A 9 -13.38 -0.45 3.33
CA VAL A 9 -14.45 -1.21 3.97
C VAL A 9 -15.60 -0.30 4.44
N ILE A 10 -15.28 0.87 5.00
CA ILE A 10 -16.30 1.85 5.40
C ILE A 10 -17.04 2.39 4.17
N ILE A 11 -16.34 2.68 3.07
CA ILE A 11 -16.97 3.13 1.83
C ILE A 11 -17.88 2.03 1.27
N ASP A 12 -17.46 0.76 1.29
CA ASP A 12 -18.28 -0.37 0.85
C ASP A 12 -19.53 -0.54 1.73
N PHE A 13 -19.37 -0.45 3.04
CA PHE A 13 -20.49 -0.47 3.97
C PHE A 13 -21.47 0.67 3.65
N VAL A 14 -20.99 1.91 3.56
CA VAL A 14 -21.82 3.08 3.20
C VAL A 14 -22.49 2.88 1.85
N LEU A 15 -21.78 2.35 0.84
CA LEU A 15 -22.35 2.07 -0.47
C LEU A 15 -23.47 1.04 -0.40
N VAL A 16 -23.29 -0.07 0.33
CA VAL A 16 -24.32 -1.10 0.52
C VAL A 16 -25.57 -0.53 1.21
N PHE A 17 -25.41 0.27 2.27
CA PHE A 17 -26.56 0.83 3.00
C PHE A 17 -27.20 2.05 2.31
N ALA A 18 -26.42 2.86 1.58
CA ALA A 18 -26.90 4.07 0.92
C ALA A 18 -27.45 3.81 -0.50
N THR A 19 -27.01 2.76 -1.19
CA THR A 19 -27.56 2.35 -2.51
C THR A 19 -29.04 1.98 -2.42
N ALA A 20 -29.51 1.54 -1.26
CA ALA A 20 -30.93 1.33 -1.01
C ALA A 20 -31.78 2.63 -1.02
N LYS A 21 -31.16 3.83 -0.95
CA LYS A 21 -31.89 5.11 -0.82
C LYS A 21 -31.49 6.25 -1.76
N LYS A 22 -30.24 6.36 -2.25
CA LYS A 22 -29.79 7.53 -3.06
C LYS A 22 -28.77 7.20 -4.16
N LYS A 23 -29.20 7.30 -5.42
CA LYS A 23 -28.36 7.14 -6.63
C LYS A 23 -27.20 8.15 -6.74
N SER A 24 -27.38 9.36 -6.19
CA SER A 24 -26.36 10.44 -6.19
C SER A 24 -25.16 10.18 -5.27
N VAL A 25 -25.35 9.40 -4.20
CA VAL A 25 -24.27 9.05 -3.26
C VAL A 25 -23.36 7.99 -3.88
N SER A 26 -23.95 6.99 -4.52
CA SER A 26 -23.22 5.94 -5.24
C SER A 26 -22.36 6.50 -6.38
N SER A 27 -22.88 7.47 -7.16
CA SER A 27 -22.12 8.04 -8.28
C SER A 27 -20.89 8.84 -7.88
N ARG A 28 -20.81 9.33 -6.64
CA ARG A 28 -19.64 10.06 -6.11
C ARG A 28 -18.67 9.18 -5.35
N LEU A 29 -19.17 8.23 -4.56
CA LEU A 29 -18.33 7.37 -3.72
C LEU A 29 -17.65 6.25 -4.52
N LEU A 30 -18.29 5.72 -5.57
CA LEU A 30 -17.74 4.61 -6.34
C LEU A 30 -16.43 4.98 -7.06
N PRO A 31 -16.32 6.13 -7.77
CA PRO A 31 -15.04 6.54 -8.38
C PRO A 31 -13.94 6.82 -7.35
N VAL A 32 -14.31 7.33 -6.16
CA VAL A 32 -13.36 7.58 -5.06
C VAL A 32 -12.84 6.26 -4.50
N LYS A 33 -13.74 5.28 -4.29
CA LYS A 33 -13.35 3.92 -3.89
C LYS A 33 -12.40 3.31 -4.89
N ASP A 34 -12.77 3.34 -6.17
CA ASP A 34 -11.98 2.78 -7.27
C ASP A 34 -10.59 3.39 -7.33
N PHE A 35 -10.50 4.72 -7.15
CA PHE A 35 -9.23 5.41 -7.08
C PHE A 35 -8.39 5.00 -5.85
N ILE A 36 -8.96 5.06 -4.64
CA ILE A 36 -8.25 4.73 -3.40
C ILE A 36 -7.77 3.28 -3.42
N PHE A 37 -8.64 2.36 -3.86
CA PHE A 37 -8.30 0.94 -3.93
C PHE A 37 -7.16 0.70 -4.92
N SER A 38 -7.32 1.19 -6.15
CA SER A 38 -6.40 0.91 -7.26
C SER A 38 -5.05 1.62 -7.13
N VAL A 39 -5.04 2.84 -6.57
CA VAL A 39 -3.83 3.70 -6.52
C VAL A 39 -3.09 3.56 -5.21
N LEU A 40 -3.77 3.29 -4.11
CA LEU A 40 -3.17 3.26 -2.78
C LEU A 40 -3.26 1.87 -2.15
N VAL A 41 -4.47 1.36 -1.89
CA VAL A 41 -4.67 0.16 -1.06
C VAL A 41 -4.00 -1.07 -1.65
N PHE A 42 -4.25 -1.34 -2.93
CA PHE A 42 -3.68 -2.50 -3.61
C PHE A 42 -2.15 -2.42 -3.77
N PRO A 43 -1.58 -1.39 -4.43
CA PRO A 43 -0.13 -1.34 -4.66
C PRO A 43 0.65 -1.17 -3.36
N VAL A 44 0.20 -0.32 -2.41
CA VAL A 44 0.91 -0.14 -1.14
C VAL A 44 0.79 -1.38 -0.25
N GLY A 45 -0.39 -1.99 -0.17
CA GLY A 45 -0.59 -3.18 0.66
C GLY A 45 0.21 -4.38 0.14
N LEU A 46 0.27 -4.57 -1.18
CA LEU A 46 1.12 -5.59 -1.79
C LEU A 46 2.60 -5.29 -1.55
N PHE A 47 3.05 -4.05 -1.78
CA PHE A 47 4.43 -3.63 -1.57
C PHE A 47 4.89 -3.85 -0.13
N VAL A 48 4.12 -3.39 0.86
CA VAL A 48 4.48 -3.51 2.27
C VAL A 48 4.59 -4.98 2.67
N ALA A 49 3.63 -5.82 2.29
CA ALA A 49 3.68 -7.25 2.62
C ALA A 49 4.88 -7.95 1.96
N VAL A 50 5.10 -7.74 0.65
CA VAL A 50 6.20 -8.37 -0.08
C VAL A 50 7.56 -7.91 0.45
N MET A 51 7.75 -6.60 0.62
CA MET A 51 9.01 -6.05 1.13
C MET A 51 9.28 -6.50 2.56
N PHE A 52 8.27 -6.46 3.43
CA PHE A 52 8.42 -6.91 4.81
C PHE A 52 8.89 -8.35 4.86
N TRP A 53 8.18 -9.29 4.23
CA TRP A 53 8.54 -10.71 4.28
C TRP A 53 9.85 -11.01 3.55
N THR A 54 10.18 -10.29 2.48
CA THR A 54 11.47 -10.44 1.79
C THR A 54 12.64 -10.01 2.68
N LEU A 55 12.55 -8.83 3.29
CA LEU A 55 13.58 -8.33 4.19
C LEU A 55 13.65 -9.16 5.47
N TYR A 56 12.50 -9.56 6.01
CA TYR A 56 12.41 -10.42 7.19
C TYR A 56 13.09 -11.78 6.96
N ALA A 57 12.88 -12.40 5.79
CA ALA A 57 13.52 -13.67 5.43
C ALA A 57 15.01 -13.51 5.12
N TYR A 58 15.45 -12.35 4.60
CA TYR A 58 16.86 -12.08 4.32
C TYR A 58 17.64 -11.79 5.60
N ASN A 59 17.20 -10.81 6.37
CA ASN A 59 17.72 -10.46 7.68
C ASN A 59 16.67 -9.66 8.46
N ARG A 60 16.01 -10.31 9.43
CA ARG A 60 14.97 -9.70 10.27
C ARG A 60 15.42 -8.39 10.92
N GLU A 61 16.67 -8.28 11.33
CA GLU A 61 17.20 -7.14 12.08
C GLU A 61 17.10 -5.81 11.30
N LEU A 62 16.97 -5.90 9.97
CA LEU A 62 16.83 -4.73 9.12
C LEU A 62 15.45 -4.04 9.23
N ILE A 63 14.42 -4.79 9.64
CA ILE A 63 13.03 -4.30 9.62
C ILE A 63 12.23 -4.68 10.88
N TYR A 64 12.62 -5.74 11.57
CA TYR A 64 11.96 -6.29 12.74
C TYR A 64 12.96 -6.99 13.69
N PRO A 65 13.70 -6.20 14.51
CA PRO A 65 14.65 -6.71 15.49
C PRO A 65 14.02 -7.61 16.56
N GLU A 66 14.83 -8.44 17.23
CA GLU A 66 14.36 -9.40 18.24
C GLU A 66 13.67 -8.75 19.44
N GLU A 67 14.08 -7.54 19.82
CA GLU A 67 13.49 -6.81 20.93
C GLU A 67 12.01 -6.48 20.69
N LEU A 68 11.56 -6.46 19.43
CA LEU A 68 10.16 -6.23 19.09
C LEU A 68 9.26 -7.44 19.36
N ASP A 69 9.81 -8.66 19.52
CA ASP A 69 9.00 -9.86 19.81
C ASP A 69 8.32 -9.78 21.19
N GLU A 70 8.95 -9.11 22.16
CA GLU A 70 8.39 -8.93 23.51
C GLU A 70 7.15 -8.04 23.51
N VAL A 71 7.09 -7.07 22.59
CA VAL A 71 6.00 -6.10 22.47
C VAL A 71 4.95 -6.57 21.45
N ASN A 72 5.40 -7.19 20.37
CA ASN A 72 4.57 -7.57 19.24
C ASN A 72 4.75 -9.06 18.91
N PRO A 73 3.93 -9.93 19.53
CA PRO A 73 4.07 -11.38 19.36
C PRO A 73 3.85 -11.81 17.91
N SER A 74 4.41 -12.95 17.53
CA SER A 74 4.40 -13.48 16.15
C SER A 74 3.02 -13.48 15.49
N TRP A 75 1.95 -13.86 16.21
CA TRP A 75 0.59 -13.85 15.67
C TRP A 75 0.11 -12.43 15.28
N LEU A 76 0.48 -11.42 16.07
CA LEU A 76 0.14 -10.03 15.81
C LEU A 76 0.97 -9.49 14.64
N ASN A 77 2.26 -9.85 14.58
CA ASN A 77 3.11 -9.55 13.44
C ASN A 77 2.54 -10.11 12.12
N HIS A 78 2.15 -11.39 12.10
CA HIS A 78 1.47 -11.99 10.96
C HIS A 78 0.15 -11.31 10.64
N THR A 79 -0.64 -10.95 11.66
CA THR A 79 -1.91 -10.25 11.47
C THR A 79 -1.71 -8.91 10.78
N MET A 80 -0.65 -8.18 11.17
CA MET A 80 -0.34 -6.89 10.58
C MET A 80 0.20 -7.02 9.16
N HIS A 81 1.14 -7.93 8.89
CA HIS A 81 1.89 -7.97 7.63
C HIS A 81 1.42 -9.01 6.60
N THR A 82 0.59 -9.99 7.00
CA THR A 82 0.10 -11.05 6.10
C THR A 82 -1.38 -10.87 5.76
N THR A 83 -2.23 -10.56 6.75
CA THR A 83 -3.70 -10.56 6.60
C THR A 83 -4.20 -9.60 5.53
N ILE A 84 -3.43 -8.55 5.21
CA ILE A 84 -3.78 -7.62 4.13
C ILE A 84 -3.82 -8.32 2.77
N LEU A 85 -2.95 -9.30 2.49
CA LEU A 85 -2.88 -9.97 1.19
C LEU A 85 -4.17 -10.73 0.84
N PRO A 86 -4.68 -11.68 1.65
CA PRO A 86 -5.92 -12.36 1.32
C PRO A 86 -7.10 -11.39 1.22
N LEU A 87 -7.15 -10.34 2.04
CA LEU A 87 -8.19 -9.30 1.96
C LEU A 87 -8.14 -8.52 0.64
N LEU A 88 -6.94 -8.16 0.19
CA LEU A 88 -6.74 -7.51 -1.11
C LEU A 88 -7.17 -8.41 -2.26
N PHE A 89 -6.83 -9.71 -2.22
CA PHE A 89 -7.22 -10.65 -3.28
C PHE A 89 -8.72 -10.93 -3.29
N VAL A 90 -9.35 -11.05 -2.11
CA VAL A 90 -10.81 -11.19 -2.01
C VAL A 90 -11.49 -9.96 -2.61
N GLU A 91 -11.07 -8.75 -2.26
CA GLU A 91 -11.63 -7.50 -2.82
C GLU A 91 -11.37 -7.39 -4.33
N LEU A 92 -10.19 -7.78 -4.81
CA LEU A 92 -9.85 -7.78 -6.23
C LEU A 92 -10.73 -8.73 -7.06
N ILE A 93 -11.08 -9.90 -6.50
CA ILE A 93 -11.92 -10.91 -7.16
C ILE A 93 -13.41 -10.56 -7.03
N ALA A 94 -13.85 -10.11 -5.85
CA ALA A 94 -15.26 -9.88 -5.55
C ALA A 94 -15.79 -8.54 -6.11
N CYS A 95 -14.94 -7.51 -6.19
CA CYS A 95 -15.32 -6.16 -6.57
C CYS A 95 -14.61 -5.73 -7.87
N PRO A 96 -15.34 -5.58 -8.99
CA PRO A 96 -14.77 -5.01 -10.21
C PRO A 96 -14.52 -3.51 -10.04
N HIS A 97 -13.25 -3.10 -10.03
CA HIS A 97 -12.84 -1.71 -9.88
C HIS A 97 -12.54 -1.06 -11.25
N LYS A 98 -12.85 0.24 -11.40
CA LYS A 98 -12.38 1.03 -12.55
C LYS A 98 -11.02 1.65 -12.27
N TYR A 99 -9.99 1.15 -12.94
CA TYR A 99 -8.64 1.68 -12.79
C TYR A 99 -8.50 3.07 -13.43
N PRO A 100 -7.96 4.07 -12.69
CA PRO A 100 -7.67 5.38 -13.25
C PRO A 100 -6.53 5.30 -14.28
N GLY A 101 -6.39 6.34 -15.10
CA GLY A 101 -5.28 6.43 -16.06
C GLY A 101 -3.92 6.37 -15.37
N LYS A 102 -2.91 5.80 -16.05
CA LYS A 102 -1.56 5.53 -15.50
C LYS A 102 -0.94 6.74 -14.78
N LEU A 103 -1.01 7.91 -15.41
CA LEU A 103 -0.43 9.13 -14.87
C LEU A 103 -1.06 9.52 -13.53
N ASN A 104 -2.39 9.37 -13.39
CA ASN A 104 -3.09 9.68 -12.14
C ASN A 104 -2.70 8.70 -11.03
N GLY A 105 -2.50 7.42 -11.37
CA GLY A 105 -1.98 6.42 -10.44
C GLY A 105 -0.56 6.73 -9.97
N ILE A 106 0.34 7.05 -10.90
CA ILE A 106 1.73 7.43 -10.60
C ILE A 106 1.78 8.68 -9.73
N ILE A 107 1.02 9.73 -10.09
CA ILE A 107 0.97 10.97 -9.30
C ILE A 107 0.45 10.69 -7.89
N GLY A 108 -0.66 9.94 -7.77
CA GLY A 108 -1.24 9.61 -6.46
C GLY A 108 -0.28 8.82 -5.58
N LEU A 109 0.37 7.80 -6.12
CA LEU A 109 1.35 6.99 -5.40
C LEU A 109 2.62 7.79 -5.07
N SER A 110 3.09 8.64 -5.98
CA SER A 110 4.24 9.52 -5.75
C SER A 110 3.99 10.53 -4.64
N ILE A 111 2.80 11.13 -4.58
CA ILE A 111 2.41 12.04 -3.50
C ILE A 111 2.38 11.29 -2.16
N PHE A 112 1.77 10.10 -2.12
CA PHE A 112 1.69 9.28 -0.92
C PHE A 112 3.07 8.79 -0.45
N GLY A 113 3.91 8.32 -1.37
CA GLY A 113 5.26 7.88 -1.06
C GLY A 113 6.15 9.02 -0.57
N SER A 114 6.07 10.19 -1.22
CA SER A 114 6.84 11.37 -0.82
C SER A 114 6.41 11.90 0.55
N SER A 115 5.11 11.91 0.86
CA SER A 115 4.65 12.34 2.19
C SER A 115 5.13 11.40 3.29
N TYR A 116 5.12 10.09 3.04
CA TYR A 116 5.68 9.11 3.98
C TYR A 116 7.20 9.28 4.15
N LEU A 117 7.94 9.48 3.07
CA LEU A 117 9.38 9.76 3.14
C LEU A 117 9.69 11.03 3.94
N ILE A 118 8.97 12.12 3.67
CA ILE A 118 9.15 13.39 4.40
C ILE A 118 8.93 13.17 5.90
N TRP A 119 7.89 12.41 6.26
CA TRP A 119 7.63 12.06 7.66
C TRP A 119 8.79 11.23 8.26
N MET A 120 9.30 10.24 7.55
CA MET A 120 10.44 9.42 8.01
C MET A 120 11.71 10.25 8.22
N LEU A 121 12.01 11.16 7.28
CA LEU A 121 13.13 12.09 7.40
C LEU A 121 12.95 13.03 8.59
N TRP A 122 11.73 13.51 8.82
CA TRP A 122 11.43 14.33 9.98
C TRP A 122 11.62 13.57 11.30
N VAL A 123 11.19 12.30 11.39
CA VAL A 123 11.42 11.46 12.58
C VAL A 123 12.92 11.28 12.83
N ASN A 124 13.71 11.02 11.78
CA ASN A 124 15.15 10.91 11.90
C ASN A 124 15.80 12.22 12.37
N TYR A 125 15.39 13.35 11.81
CA TYR A 125 15.87 14.67 12.24
C TYR A 125 15.52 14.97 13.70
N ALA A 126 14.31 14.61 14.15
CA ALA A 126 13.82 14.91 15.49
C ALA A 126 14.37 13.98 16.58
N SER A 127 14.57 12.70 16.27
CA SER A 127 14.99 11.67 17.24
C SER A 127 16.46 11.25 17.12
N GLY A 128 17.11 11.54 15.99
CA GLY A 128 18.44 11.05 15.65
C GLY A 128 18.49 9.57 15.25
N ILE A 129 17.35 8.88 15.22
CA ILE A 129 17.26 7.43 14.98
C ILE A 129 16.46 7.17 13.70
N TRP A 130 16.85 6.16 12.92
CA TRP A 130 16.05 5.69 11.80
C TRP A 130 14.92 4.79 12.28
N VAL A 131 13.71 5.02 11.77
CA VAL A 131 12.53 4.17 12.09
C VAL A 131 12.78 2.70 11.72
N TYR A 132 13.59 2.45 10.68
CA TYR A 132 14.04 1.10 10.33
C TYR A 132 15.56 1.10 10.09
N PRO A 133 16.31 0.13 10.65
CA PRO A 133 17.76 0.01 10.44
C PRO A 133 18.17 -0.08 8.97
N VAL A 134 17.32 -0.68 8.11
CA VAL A 134 17.57 -0.72 6.65
C VAL A 134 17.76 0.67 6.02
N LEU A 135 17.13 1.71 6.56
CA LEU A 135 17.24 3.06 6.02
C LEU A 135 18.56 3.74 6.37
N GLU A 136 19.19 3.32 7.46
CA GLU A 136 20.53 3.72 7.82
C GLU A 136 21.56 3.05 6.91
N ALA A 137 21.35 1.76 6.61
CA ALA A 137 22.24 0.97 5.75
C ALA A 137 22.21 1.41 4.27
N LEU A 138 21.13 2.05 3.81
CA LEU A 138 20.97 2.48 2.42
C LEU A 138 21.51 3.89 2.19
N ASP A 139 22.33 4.07 1.16
CA ASP A 139 22.73 5.40 0.67
C ASP A 139 21.54 6.14 0.02
N ILE A 140 21.69 7.44 -0.28
CA ILE A 140 20.67 8.29 -0.94
C ILE A 140 20.14 7.63 -2.23
N ALA A 141 21.02 6.94 -2.96
CA ALA A 141 20.63 6.18 -4.16
C ALA A 141 19.66 5.03 -3.82
N GLY A 142 19.93 4.23 -2.79
CA GLY A 142 19.09 3.13 -2.36
C GLY A 142 17.73 3.58 -1.81
N LYS A 143 17.70 4.71 -1.08
CA LYS A 143 16.45 5.36 -0.64
C LYS A 143 15.60 5.80 -1.84
N THR A 144 16.25 6.35 -2.87
CA THR A 144 15.58 6.76 -4.11
C THR A 144 15.07 5.55 -4.90
N GLU A 145 15.84 4.47 -4.93
CA GLU A 145 15.51 3.23 -5.64
C GLU A 145 14.31 2.53 -5.02
N ILE A 146 14.15 2.53 -3.69
CA ILE A 146 12.92 2.07 -3.03
C ILE A 146 11.70 2.85 -3.53
N CYS A 147 11.82 4.18 -3.65
CA CYS A 147 10.74 4.98 -4.21
C CYS A 147 10.48 4.70 -5.70
N MET A 148 11.52 4.43 -6.49
CA MET A 148 11.34 4.03 -7.89
C MET A 148 10.72 2.63 -8.03
N LEU A 149 11.10 1.67 -7.18
CA LEU A 149 10.55 0.31 -7.15
C LEU A 149 9.05 0.30 -6.84
N ILE A 150 8.61 1.14 -5.90
CA ILE A 150 7.19 1.36 -5.60
C ILE A 150 6.44 1.83 -6.86
N ASN A 151 7.04 2.71 -7.65
CA ASN A 151 6.46 3.21 -8.91
C ASN A 151 6.54 2.19 -10.06
N LEU A 152 7.58 1.34 -10.11
CA LEU A 152 7.78 0.32 -11.16
C LEU A 152 6.83 -0.88 -11.00
N PHE A 153 6.42 -1.23 -9.78
CA PHE A 153 5.43 -2.29 -9.54
C PHE A 153 4.08 -2.02 -10.24
N LEU A 154 3.74 -0.74 -10.48
CA LEU A 154 2.57 -0.34 -11.28
C LEU A 154 2.77 -0.49 -12.80
N PHE A 155 4.01 -0.47 -13.30
CA PHE A 155 4.31 -0.59 -14.73
C PHE A 155 4.10 -2.01 -15.28
N SER A 156 4.33 -3.05 -14.46
CA SER A 156 4.26 -4.45 -14.92
C SER A 156 2.84 -4.96 -15.21
N GLY A 157 1.80 -4.21 -14.85
CA GLY A 157 0.40 -4.59 -15.12
C GLY A 157 -0.04 -4.45 -16.59
N ASP A 158 0.80 -3.91 -17.48
CA ASP A 158 0.35 -3.42 -18.79
C ASP A 158 0.91 -4.16 -20.02
N THR A 159 1.74 -5.19 -19.85
CA THR A 159 2.12 -6.05 -21.00
C THR A 159 0.96 -6.90 -21.52
N GLN A 160 -0.20 -6.91 -20.84
CA GLN A 160 -1.34 -7.75 -21.20
C GLN A 160 -2.46 -7.03 -21.96
N LYS A 161 -2.48 -5.68 -22.03
CA LYS A 161 -3.53 -4.95 -22.78
C LYS A 161 -3.17 -4.67 -24.24
N HIS A 162 -1.89 -4.48 -24.56
CA HIS A 162 -1.48 -4.23 -25.95
C HIS A 162 -1.52 -5.46 -26.86
N LYS A 163 -1.71 -6.68 -26.33
CA LYS A 163 -1.85 -7.92 -27.12
C LYS A 163 -3.28 -8.34 -27.44
N LYS A 164 -4.31 -7.65 -26.92
CA LYS A 164 -5.73 -7.96 -27.22
C LYS A 164 -6.37 -7.04 -28.27
N GLN A 165 -5.59 -6.15 -28.88
CA GLN A 165 -6.04 -5.20 -29.90
C GLN A 165 -5.17 -5.22 -31.18
N ALA A 166 -4.37 -6.26 -31.38
CA ALA A 166 -3.63 -6.50 -32.62
C ALA A 166 -4.05 -7.84 -33.22
#